data_AF-A0A2D6PTX3-F1
#
_entry.id   AF-A0A2D6PTX3-F1
#
_cell.length_a   1.000
_cell.length_b   1.000
_cell.length_c   1.000
_cell.angle_alpha   90.00
_cell.angle_beta   90.00
_cell.angle_gamma   90.00
#
_symmetry.space_group_name_H-M   'P 1'
#
loop_
_entity.id
_entity.type
_entity.pdbx_description
1 polymer ?
#
loop_
_entity_poly.entity_id
_entity_poly.type
_entity_poly.pdbx_seq_one_letter_code
_entity_poly.pdbx_strand_id
1 'polypeptide(L)'
;MSTIEGQGPVDRDAISELSAALQTLKDEGVDVDGDISEDALIEDYYGSDSLGPIVLQPYAKPNGCSTPKQLKKAAAKWNKIFKPACDNHDLCYGKNSKTNRNVCDARFRENMKSICNKRKKEVFVCKTVAVVYFEAVRIGGKKHYKGKGNPW
;
A
#
# COMPACT_ATOMS: atom_id res chain seq x y z
N MET A 1 -7.86 23.62 8.38
CA MET A 1 -6.92 22.50 8.11
C MET A 1 -5.99 22.41 9.31
N SER A 2 -6.27 21.48 10.24
CA SER A 2 -5.45 21.32 11.45
C SER A 2 -4.22 20.49 11.08
N THR A 3 -3.05 21.13 11.06
CA THR A 3 -1.77 20.45 10.89
C THR A 3 -1.34 19.89 12.24
N ILE A 4 -1.46 18.58 12.42
CA ILE A 4 -0.82 17.89 13.55
C ILE A 4 0.70 17.91 13.26
N GLU A 5 1.47 18.59 14.10
CA GLU A 5 2.91 18.72 13.94
C GLU A 5 3.57 17.33 13.83
N GLY A 6 4.41 17.15 12.80
CA GLY A 6 5.16 15.91 12.54
C GLY A 6 4.56 14.99 11.46
N GLN A 7 3.35 15.24 10.99
CA GLN A 7 2.76 14.53 9.84
C GLN A 7 2.83 15.44 8.61
N GLY A 8 3.65 15.06 7.62
CA GLY A 8 3.70 15.77 6.34
C GLY A 8 2.32 15.81 5.64
N PRO A 9 2.17 16.61 4.58
CA PRO A 9 0.93 16.62 3.82
C PRO A 9 0.61 15.21 3.31
N VAL A 10 -0.64 14.79 3.48
CA VAL A 10 -1.17 13.58 2.85
C VAL A 10 -1.05 13.69 1.33
N ASP A 11 -0.62 12.60 0.70
CA ASP A 11 -0.62 12.44 -0.76
C ASP A 11 -2.08 12.27 -1.22
N ARG A 12 -2.75 13.39 -1.49
CA ARG A 12 -4.18 13.41 -1.86
C ARG A 12 -4.45 12.71 -3.19
N ASP A 13 -3.50 12.80 -4.12
CA ASP A 13 -3.60 12.09 -5.40
C ASP A 13 -3.59 10.58 -5.17
N ALA A 14 -2.71 10.08 -4.28
CA ALA A 14 -2.72 8.68 -3.89
C ALA A 14 -4.04 8.25 -3.21
N ILE A 15 -4.70 9.14 -2.45
CA ILE A 15 -6.02 8.84 -1.86
C ILE A 15 -7.10 8.74 -2.93
N SER A 16 -7.16 9.70 -3.86
CA SER A 16 -8.10 9.65 -4.98
C SER A 16 -7.92 8.38 -5.80
N GLU A 17 -6.68 8.03 -6.14
CA GLU A 17 -6.36 6.79 -6.88
C GLU A 17 -6.70 5.53 -6.07
N LEU A 18 -6.47 5.54 -4.76
CA LEU A 18 -6.87 4.45 -3.88
C LEU A 18 -8.39 4.27 -3.87
N SER A 19 -9.16 5.35 -3.70
CA SER A 19 -10.62 5.33 -3.72
C SER A 19 -11.16 4.76 -5.04
N ALA A 20 -10.64 5.26 -6.17
CA ALA A 20 -11.04 4.80 -7.50
C ALA A 20 -10.71 3.32 -7.75
N ALA A 21 -9.52 2.88 -7.32
CA ALA A 21 -9.11 1.48 -7.46
C ALA A 21 -9.96 0.55 -6.58
N LEU A 22 -10.30 0.96 -5.36
CA LEU A 22 -11.17 0.22 -4.47
C LEU A 22 -12.60 0.12 -5.02
N GLN A 23 -13.14 1.20 -5.60
CA GLN A 23 -14.44 1.18 -6.25
C GLN A 23 -14.44 0.22 -7.44
N THR A 24 -13.39 0.26 -8.28
CA THR A 24 -13.22 -0.68 -9.39
C THR A 24 -13.20 -2.14 -8.92
N LEU A 25 -12.50 -2.44 -7.82
CA LEU A 25 -12.49 -3.80 -7.26
C LEU A 25 -13.86 -4.24 -6.77
N LYS A 26 -14.61 -3.33 -6.13
CA LYS A 26 -15.97 -3.58 -5.67
C LYS A 26 -16.91 -3.88 -6.84
N ASP A 27 -16.80 -3.14 -7.93
CA ASP A 27 -17.59 -3.35 -9.16
C ASP A 27 -17.27 -4.69 -9.84
N GLU A 28 -16.03 -5.16 -9.74
CA GLU A 28 -15.59 -6.48 -10.19
C GLU A 28 -15.94 -7.63 -9.22
N GLY A 29 -16.71 -7.34 -8.16
CA GLY A 29 -17.16 -8.33 -7.18
C GLY A 29 -16.09 -8.79 -6.19
N VAL A 30 -14.98 -8.06 -6.04
CA VAL A 30 -14.03 -8.29 -4.95
C VAL A 30 -14.62 -7.76 -3.65
N ASP A 31 -14.49 -8.56 -2.58
CA ASP A 31 -14.91 -8.15 -1.25
C ASP A 31 -14.00 -7.02 -0.74
N VAL A 32 -14.54 -5.79 -0.78
CA VAL A 32 -13.90 -4.56 -0.30
C VAL A 32 -14.64 -4.10 0.95
N ASP A 33 -13.92 -4.05 2.07
CA ASP A 33 -14.45 -3.71 3.39
C ASP A 33 -14.39 -2.18 3.65
N GLY A 34 -15.41 -1.67 4.35
CA GLY A 34 -15.42 -0.30 4.88
C GLY A 34 -15.91 0.76 3.90
N ASP A 35 -15.89 2.02 4.37
CA ASP A 35 -16.10 3.20 3.53
C ASP A 35 -14.81 3.49 2.74
N ILE A 36 -14.97 3.69 1.43
CA ILE A 36 -13.88 3.91 0.49
C ILE A 36 -13.89 5.32 -0.10
N SER A 37 -14.75 6.21 0.41
CA SER A 37 -14.74 7.63 0.07
C SER A 37 -13.40 8.26 0.46
N GLU A 38 -12.96 9.27 -0.29
CA GLU A 38 -11.70 9.96 -0.02
C GLU A 38 -11.65 10.52 1.41
N ASP A 39 -12.75 11.08 1.90
CA ASP A 39 -12.86 11.61 3.27
C ASP A 39 -12.66 10.51 4.31
N ALA A 40 -13.31 9.35 4.16
CA ALA A 40 -13.13 8.22 5.06
C ALA A 40 -11.70 7.65 5.00
N LEU A 41 -11.06 7.65 3.82
CA LEU A 41 -9.66 7.23 3.66
C LEU A 41 -8.68 8.22 4.29
N ILE A 42 -8.97 9.53 4.21
CA ILE A 42 -8.23 10.59 4.89
C ILE A 42 -8.39 10.45 6.40
N GLU A 43 -9.61 10.21 6.89
CA GLU A 43 -9.88 9.95 8.30
C GLU A 43 -9.17 8.68 8.78
N ASP A 44 -9.18 7.59 8.01
CA ASP A 44 -8.43 6.37 8.34
C ASP A 44 -6.92 6.63 8.42
N TYR A 45 -6.39 7.56 7.62
CA TYR A 45 -4.98 7.96 7.68
C TYR A 45 -4.65 8.79 8.93
N TYR A 46 -5.51 9.75 9.29
CA TYR A 46 -5.27 10.71 10.38
C TYR A 46 -5.83 10.27 11.74
N GLY A 47 -6.88 9.44 11.78
CA GLY A 47 -7.81 9.27 12.90
C GLY A 47 -7.66 8.00 13.74
N SER A 48 -6.60 7.19 13.58
CA SER A 48 -6.38 6.02 14.43
C SER A 48 -5.68 6.39 15.75
N ASP A 49 -6.43 7.03 16.66
CA ASP A 49 -6.09 7.07 18.07
C ASP A 49 -6.42 5.72 18.75
N SER A 50 -5.58 5.32 19.70
CA SER A 50 -5.71 4.23 20.70
C SER A 50 -5.36 2.76 20.38
N LEU A 51 -5.16 2.36 19.11
CA LEU A 51 -4.43 1.10 18.76
C LEU A 51 -3.23 1.34 17.84
N GLY A 52 -2.87 2.61 17.64
CA GLY A 52 -2.00 3.07 16.56
C GLY A 52 -2.70 2.96 15.19
N PRO A 53 -2.12 3.56 14.13
CA PRO A 53 -2.40 3.08 12.78
C PRO A 53 -2.16 1.58 12.79
N ILE A 54 -2.70 0.81 11.84
CA ILE A 54 -2.15 -0.52 11.58
C ILE A 54 -0.67 -0.27 11.24
N VAL A 55 0.16 -0.31 12.26
CA VAL A 55 1.57 0.00 12.23
C VAL A 55 2.08 -1.07 11.32
N LEU A 56 2.56 -0.70 10.14
CA LEU A 56 3.30 -1.60 9.27
C LEU A 56 4.51 -2.03 10.11
N GLN A 57 4.37 -3.08 10.92
CA GLN A 57 5.36 -3.47 11.91
C GLN A 57 6.64 -3.81 11.14
N PRO A 58 7.69 -2.96 11.19
CA PRO A 58 8.82 -3.13 10.31
C PRO A 58 9.77 -4.09 11.01
N TYR A 59 9.54 -5.39 10.89
CA TYR A 59 10.47 -6.38 11.38
C TYR A 59 11.47 -6.77 10.30
N ALA A 60 12.75 -6.60 10.64
CA ALA A 60 13.87 -6.99 9.80
C ALA A 60 13.89 -8.51 9.57
N LYS A 61 13.38 -8.90 8.40
CA LYS A 61 13.57 -10.07 7.50
C LYS A 61 12.48 -9.87 6.41
N PRO A 62 12.60 -10.35 5.15
CA PRO A 62 11.51 -10.21 4.19
C PRO A 62 10.29 -10.96 4.71
N ASN A 63 9.28 -10.24 5.20
CA ASN A 63 8.20 -10.80 6.01
C ASN A 63 6.83 -10.69 5.33
N GLY A 64 6.82 -10.59 4.00
CA GLY A 64 5.59 -10.64 3.20
C GLY A 64 4.87 -9.30 3.11
N CYS A 65 3.58 -9.35 2.78
CA CYS A 65 2.87 -8.16 2.36
C CYS A 65 2.20 -7.42 3.51
N SER A 66 2.49 -6.11 3.58
CA SER A 66 1.62 -5.15 4.27
C SER A 66 0.24 -5.15 3.61
N THR A 67 -0.80 -5.35 4.42
CA THR A 67 -2.16 -5.59 3.91
C THR A 67 -3.01 -4.33 3.98
N PRO A 68 -3.58 -3.85 2.85
CA PRO A 68 -4.57 -2.77 2.87
C PRO A 68 -5.82 -3.18 3.67
N LYS A 69 -6.28 -2.32 4.59
CA LYS A 69 -7.45 -2.57 5.47
C LYS A 69 -8.68 -2.95 4.67
N GLN A 70 -8.92 -2.26 3.56
CA GLN A 70 -10.09 -2.42 2.70
C GLN A 70 -10.09 -3.76 1.96
N LEU A 71 -8.96 -4.47 1.91
CA LEU A 71 -8.85 -5.79 1.30
C LEU A 71 -8.70 -6.91 2.32
N LYS A 72 -8.95 -6.68 3.62
CA LYS A 72 -8.64 -7.64 4.70
C LYS A 72 -9.09 -9.08 4.40
N LYS A 73 -10.30 -9.27 3.88
CA LYS A 73 -10.82 -10.60 3.51
C LYS A 73 -10.20 -11.16 2.22
N ALA A 74 -9.98 -10.32 1.23
CA ALA A 74 -9.34 -10.70 -0.04
C ALA A 74 -7.80 -10.86 0.09
N ALA A 75 -7.19 -10.33 1.15
CA ALA A 75 -5.75 -10.16 1.29
C ALA A 75 -5.00 -11.48 1.32
N ALA A 76 -5.56 -12.54 1.91
CA ALA A 76 -4.88 -13.84 1.99
C ALA A 76 -4.45 -14.37 0.60
N LYS A 77 -5.35 -14.24 -0.40
CA LYS A 77 -5.08 -14.61 -1.79
C LYS A 77 -3.98 -13.73 -2.39
N TRP A 78 -4.15 -12.41 -2.31
CA TRP A 78 -3.28 -11.46 -2.98
C TRP A 78 -1.89 -11.35 -2.32
N ASN A 79 -1.80 -11.46 -1.00
CA ASN A 79 -0.53 -11.54 -0.27
C ASN A 79 0.30 -12.74 -0.72
N LYS A 80 -0.33 -13.90 -0.91
CA LYS A 80 0.38 -15.08 -1.42
C LYS A 80 0.92 -14.85 -2.84
N ILE A 81 0.16 -14.17 -3.68
CA ILE A 81 0.54 -13.86 -5.07
C ILE A 81 1.66 -12.82 -5.11
N PHE A 82 1.56 -11.75 -4.30
CA PHE A 82 2.47 -10.62 -4.31
C PHE A 82 3.65 -10.74 -3.35
N LYS A 83 3.75 -11.83 -2.56
CA LYS A 83 4.86 -12.03 -1.62
C LYS A 83 6.24 -11.72 -2.22
N PRO A 84 6.59 -12.16 -3.45
CA PRO A 84 7.90 -11.82 -4.02
C PRO A 84 8.10 -10.31 -4.26
N ALA A 85 7.04 -9.57 -4.62
CA ALA A 85 7.11 -8.12 -4.77
C ALA A 85 7.22 -7.42 -3.41
N CYS A 86 6.48 -7.89 -2.41
CA CYS A 86 6.52 -7.38 -1.05
C CYS A 86 7.88 -7.58 -0.40
N ASP A 87 8.46 -8.78 -0.50
CA ASP A 87 9.79 -9.08 0.02
C ASP A 87 10.87 -8.17 -0.61
N ASN A 88 10.76 -7.86 -1.91
CA ASN A 88 11.66 -6.92 -2.59
C ASN A 88 11.46 -5.46 -2.12
N HIS A 89 10.22 -5.05 -1.86
CA HIS A 89 9.90 -3.72 -1.33
C HIS A 89 10.49 -3.53 0.07
N ASP A 90 10.33 -4.53 0.95
CA ASP A 90 10.92 -4.54 2.30
C ASP A 90 12.44 -4.37 2.26
N LEU A 91 13.13 -5.08 1.36
CA LEU A 91 14.57 -4.93 1.15
C LEU A 91 14.95 -3.50 0.71
N CYS A 92 14.14 -2.90 -0.17
CA CYS A 92 14.34 -1.54 -0.63
C CYS A 92 14.10 -0.49 0.47
N TYR A 93 13.14 -0.74 1.37
CA TYR A 93 12.86 0.07 2.55
C TYR A 93 13.88 -0.12 3.69
N GLY A 94 14.71 -1.17 3.62
CA GLY A 94 15.64 -1.54 4.66
C GLY A 94 16.77 -0.52 4.89
N LYS A 95 17.31 -0.53 6.11
CA LYS A 95 18.36 0.38 6.62
C LYS A 95 19.64 0.52 5.78
N ASN A 96 19.89 -0.45 4.90
CA ASN A 96 21.09 -0.48 4.07
C ASN A 96 20.85 0.10 2.66
N SER A 97 19.59 0.30 2.26
CA SER A 97 19.24 0.86 0.96
C SER A 97 19.54 2.36 0.91
N LYS A 98 20.07 2.83 -0.22
CA LYS A 98 20.21 4.26 -0.55
C LYS A 98 19.11 4.73 -1.52
N THR A 99 18.16 3.86 -1.85
CA THR A 99 17.11 4.14 -2.84
C THR A 99 16.03 5.00 -2.21
N ASN A 100 15.62 6.08 -2.89
CA ASN A 100 14.52 6.93 -2.43
C ASN A 100 13.21 6.13 -2.29
N ARG A 101 12.37 6.51 -1.34
CA ARG A 101 11.13 5.80 -1.03
C ARG A 101 10.21 5.71 -2.25
N ASN A 102 10.01 6.82 -2.97
CA ASN A 102 9.19 6.87 -4.17
C ASN A 102 9.65 5.88 -5.26
N VAL A 103 10.97 5.67 -5.41
CA VAL A 103 11.53 4.68 -6.33
C VAL A 103 11.28 3.25 -5.83
N CYS A 104 11.37 3.00 -4.52
CA CYS A 104 10.99 1.72 -3.93
C CYS A 104 9.50 1.41 -4.19
N ASP A 105 8.62 2.38 -3.96
CA ASP A 105 7.16 2.23 -4.14
C ASP A 105 6.83 1.98 -5.63
N ALA A 106 7.45 2.72 -6.55
CA ALA A 106 7.24 2.53 -8.00
C ALA A 106 7.67 1.12 -8.45
N ARG A 107 8.85 0.65 -8.02
CA ARG A 107 9.33 -0.71 -8.30
C ARG A 107 8.41 -1.77 -7.70
N PHE A 108 7.84 -1.51 -6.53
CA PHE A 108 6.87 -2.41 -5.91
C PHE A 108 5.63 -2.61 -6.80
N ARG A 109 5.05 -1.51 -7.32
CA ARG A 109 3.93 -1.57 -8.27
C ARG A 109 4.29 -2.34 -9.54
N GLU A 110 5.47 -2.07 -10.11
CA GLU A 110 5.96 -2.73 -11.33
C GLU A 110 6.15 -4.24 -11.12
N ASN A 111 6.74 -4.63 -9.99
CA ASN A 111 6.93 -6.03 -9.63
C ASN A 111 5.59 -6.76 -9.47
N MET A 112 4.60 -6.15 -8.81
CA MET A 112 3.25 -6.72 -8.72
C MET A 112 2.58 -6.83 -10.09
N LYS A 113 2.68 -5.80 -10.95
CA LYS A 113 2.15 -5.84 -12.32
C LYS A 113 2.81 -6.93 -13.17
N SER A 114 4.11 -7.14 -13.01
CA SER A 114 4.85 -8.22 -13.68
C SER A 114 4.36 -9.60 -13.24
N ILE A 115 4.07 -9.79 -11.96
CA ILE A 115 3.42 -11.00 -11.45
C ILE A 115 2.04 -11.18 -12.10
N CYS A 116 1.23 -10.12 -12.19
CA CYS A 116 -0.09 -10.17 -12.80
C CYS A 116 -0.04 -10.54 -14.30
N ASN A 117 0.94 -10.05 -15.05
CA ASN A 117 1.09 -10.35 -16.48
C ASN A 117 1.35 -11.84 -16.76
N LYS A 118 1.84 -12.60 -15.78
CA LYS A 118 2.07 -14.04 -15.90
C LYS A 118 0.83 -14.88 -15.59
N ARG A 119 -0.29 -14.26 -15.18
CA ARG A 119 -1.52 -14.95 -14.82
C ARG A 119 -2.40 -15.19 -16.05
N LYS A 120 -3.09 -16.33 -16.06
CA LYS A 120 -4.06 -16.68 -17.12
C LYS A 120 -5.47 -16.15 -16.85
N LYS A 121 -5.80 -15.85 -15.60
CA LYS A 121 -7.12 -15.39 -15.15
C LYS A 121 -6.94 -14.20 -14.20
N GLU A 122 -7.98 -13.35 -14.15
CA GLU A 122 -8.07 -12.23 -13.21
C GLU A 122 -6.93 -11.21 -13.39
N VAL A 123 -6.40 -11.05 -14.61
CA VAL A 123 -5.27 -10.14 -14.88
C VAL A 123 -5.64 -8.70 -14.54
N PHE A 124 -6.87 -8.28 -14.91
CA PHE A 124 -7.40 -6.96 -14.60
C PHE A 124 -7.48 -6.75 -13.08
N VAL A 125 -8.26 -7.58 -12.37
CA VAL A 125 -8.39 -7.54 -10.91
C VAL A 125 -7.02 -7.56 -10.22
N CYS A 126 -6.10 -8.42 -10.64
CA CYS A 126 -4.74 -8.47 -10.11
C CYS A 126 -4.02 -7.13 -10.25
N LYS A 127 -4.08 -6.51 -11.43
CA LYS A 127 -3.43 -5.22 -11.66
C LYS A 127 -4.09 -4.11 -10.83
N THR A 128 -5.40 -4.15 -10.64
CA THR A 128 -6.12 -3.19 -9.80
C THR A 128 -5.74 -3.35 -8.32
N VAL A 129 -5.64 -4.59 -7.82
CA VAL A 129 -5.10 -4.84 -6.46
C VAL A 129 -3.65 -4.34 -6.33
N ALA A 130 -2.83 -4.49 -7.37
CA ALA A 130 -1.48 -3.93 -7.36
C ALA A 130 -1.47 -2.39 -7.26
N VAL A 131 -2.49 -1.70 -7.80
CA VAL A 131 -2.68 -0.25 -7.56
C VAL A 131 -3.01 0.01 -6.10
N VAL A 132 -4.00 -0.68 -5.54
CA VAL A 132 -4.39 -0.52 -4.13
C VAL A 132 -3.21 -0.68 -3.17
N TYR A 133 -2.37 -1.70 -3.36
CA TYR A 133 -1.18 -1.91 -2.53
C TYR A 133 -0.14 -0.79 -2.68
N PHE A 134 0.04 -0.28 -3.90
CA PHE A 134 0.96 0.82 -4.18
C PHE A 134 0.48 2.13 -3.54
N GLU A 135 -0.78 2.51 -3.73
CA GLU A 135 -1.31 3.76 -3.17
C GLU A 135 -1.33 3.71 -1.63
N ALA A 136 -1.63 2.55 -1.04
CA ALA A 136 -1.53 2.37 0.41
C ALA A 136 -0.13 2.68 0.98
N VAL A 137 0.96 2.27 0.28
CA VAL A 137 2.32 2.61 0.70
C VAL A 137 2.73 4.04 0.35
N ARG A 138 2.12 4.66 -0.69
CA ARG A 138 2.27 6.09 -0.97
C ARG A 138 1.70 6.97 0.13
N ILE A 139 0.56 6.56 0.68
CA ILE A 139 -0.12 7.25 1.78
C ILE A 139 0.64 7.03 3.11
N GLY A 140 0.81 5.77 3.52
CA GLY A 140 1.28 5.43 4.88
C GLY A 140 2.75 5.00 5.01
N GLY A 141 3.40 4.59 3.92
CA GLY A 141 4.68 3.87 3.95
C GLY A 141 5.85 4.68 4.51
N LYS A 142 5.77 6.02 4.48
CA LYS A 142 6.84 6.90 4.98
C LYS A 142 7.28 6.58 6.41
N LYS A 143 6.32 6.28 7.31
CA LYS A 143 6.58 6.00 8.73
C LYS A 143 7.45 4.73 8.93
N HIS A 144 7.60 3.92 7.89
CA HIS A 144 8.25 2.61 7.91
C HIS A 144 9.47 2.53 7.01
N TYR A 145 9.74 3.59 6.25
CA TYR A 145 10.93 3.71 5.44
C TYR A 145 12.16 3.88 6.36
N LYS A 146 13.04 2.88 6.38
CA LYS A 146 14.27 2.85 7.18
C LYS A 146 15.52 3.14 6.35
N GLY A 147 15.39 3.30 5.04
CA GLY A 147 16.49 3.52 4.11
C GLY A 147 17.20 4.86 4.33
N LYS A 148 18.34 5.02 3.65
CA LYS A 148 19.20 6.20 3.68
C LYS A 148 18.93 7.19 2.55
N GLY A 149 17.98 6.90 1.66
CA GLY A 149 17.55 7.79 0.58
C GLY A 149 16.51 8.80 1.04
N ASN A 150 15.94 9.56 0.11
CA ASN A 150 14.87 10.51 0.39
C ASN A 150 13.58 9.76 0.80
N PRO A 151 12.99 10.03 1.99
CA PRO A 151 11.73 9.41 2.41
C PRO A 151 10.46 9.98 1.76
N TRP A 152 10.57 11.05 0.97
CA TRP A 152 9.46 11.73 0.33
C TRP A 152 9.27 11.27 -1.12
#